data_AF-A0A135VBF6-F1
#
_entry.id   AF-A0A135VBF6-F1
#
_cell.length_a   1.000
_cell.length_b   1.000
_cell.length_c   1.000
_cell.angle_alpha   90.00
_cell.angle_beta   90.00
_cell.angle_gamma   90.00
#
_symmetry.space_group_name_H-M   'P 1'
#
loop_
_entity.id
_entity.type
_entity.pdbx_description
1 polymer ?
#
loop_
_entity_poly.entity_id
_entity_poly.type
_entity_poly.pdbx_seq_one_letter_code
_entity_poly.pdbx_strand_id
1 'polypeptide(L)' 'MKGLEGLSSRKASAFDTKFKSRLAGSAGGKIEKKLKGLGFVIIEPAGSAIVLGNEGPLEGSAEGTFKQIGERLASTM' A
#
# COMPACT_ATOMS: atom_id res chain seq x y z
N MET A 1 22.72 1.59 3.00
CA MET A 1 21.74 2.44 3.72
C MET A 1 21.96 2.20 5.20
N LYS A 2 22.57 3.14 5.93
CA LYS A 2 22.66 3.07 7.40
C LYS A 2 21.24 3.25 7.97
N GLY A 3 20.83 2.43 8.94
CA GLY A 3 19.54 2.55 9.65
C GLY A 3 18.45 1.53 9.30
N LEU A 4 18.70 0.58 8.41
CA LEU A 4 17.77 -0.53 8.11
C LEU A 4 18.23 -1.88 8.73
N GLU A 5 19.31 -1.83 9.50
CA GLU A 5 19.85 -2.97 10.25
C GLU A 5 18.78 -3.47 11.24
N GLY A 6 18.34 -4.73 11.09
CA GLY A 6 17.29 -5.33 11.94
C GLY A 6 15.85 -5.18 11.47
N LEU A 7 15.62 -4.64 10.26
CA LEU A 7 14.29 -4.61 9.64
C LEU A 7 14.02 -5.79 8.70
N SER A 8 15.05 -6.57 8.36
CA SER A 8 14.89 -7.83 7.64
C SER A 8 13.96 -8.76 8.42
N SER A 9 13.04 -9.42 7.71
CA SER A 9 12.01 -10.31 8.22
C SER A 9 10.84 -9.66 8.97
N ARG A 10 10.78 -8.33 9.08
CA ARG A 10 9.58 -7.65 9.63
C ARG A 10 8.42 -7.71 8.64
N LYS A 11 7.20 -7.87 9.16
CA LYS A 11 5.95 -7.78 8.38
C LYS A 11 5.76 -6.34 7.89
N ALA A 12 5.35 -6.15 6.63
CA ALA A 12 5.00 -4.84 6.08
C ALA A 12 3.90 -4.94 5.02
N SER A 13 3.22 -3.82 4.80
CA SER A 13 2.27 -3.60 3.71
C SER A 13 2.35 -2.15 3.25
N ALA A 14 1.88 -1.87 2.04
CA ALA A 14 1.83 -0.53 1.45
C ALA A 14 0.48 -0.31 0.77
N PHE A 15 -0.04 0.91 0.85
CA PHE A 15 -1.24 1.31 0.13
C PHE A 15 -1.11 2.77 -0.32
N ASP A 16 -1.83 3.13 -1.37
CA ASP A 16 -1.82 4.50 -1.91
C ASP A 16 -3.23 4.97 -2.33
N THR A 17 -3.32 6.26 -2.64
CA THR A 17 -4.40 6.81 -3.44
C THR A 17 -3.90 7.04 -4.86
N LYS A 18 -4.79 6.91 -5.85
CA LYS A 18 -4.48 7.25 -7.24
C LYS A 18 -5.68 7.82 -7.98
N PHE A 19 -5.40 8.61 -9.01
CA PHE A 19 -6.44 9.05 -9.93
C PHE A 19 -6.92 7.90 -10.82
N LYS A 20 -8.17 7.97 -11.30
CA LYS A 20 -8.81 6.96 -12.16
C LYS A 20 -8.26 7.00 -13.59
N SER A 21 -7.00 6.61 -13.76
CA SER A 21 -6.34 6.48 -15.07
C SER A 21 -5.59 5.16 -15.18
N ARG A 22 -5.67 4.52 -16.34
CA ARG A 22 -4.87 3.32 -16.67
C ARG A 22 -3.37 3.61 -16.72
N LEU A 23 -2.98 4.87 -16.86
CA LEU A 23 -1.58 5.33 -16.85
C LEU A 23 -1.12 5.74 -15.44
N ALA A 24 -2.03 5.79 -14.46
CA ALA A 24 -1.65 6.05 -13.09
C ALA A 24 -0.85 4.84 -12.56
N GLY A 25 0.46 5.02 -12.42
CA GLY A 25 1.30 4.07 -11.71
C GLY A 25 0.87 3.93 -10.24
N SER A 26 1.35 2.89 -9.57
CA SER A 26 1.12 2.72 -8.14
C SER A 26 2.37 3.13 -7.34
N ALA A 27 2.22 4.13 -6.49
CA ALA A 27 3.21 4.46 -5.48
C ALA A 27 3.32 3.31 -4.46
N GLY A 28 2.19 2.73 -4.06
CA GLY A 28 2.11 1.55 -3.19
C GLY A 28 2.94 0.39 -3.74
N GLY A 29 2.80 0.06 -5.02
CA GLY A 29 3.59 -0.99 -5.66
C GLY A 29 5.09 -0.69 -5.73
N LYS A 30 5.48 0.58 -5.93
CA LYS A 30 6.89 0.99 -5.87
C LYS A 30 7.45 0.85 -4.44
N ILE A 31 6.67 1.22 -3.43
CA ILE A 31 7.02 1.06 -2.01
C ILE A 31 7.16 -0.42 -1.66
N GLU A 32 6.21 -1.27 -2.06
CA GLU A 32 6.26 -2.72 -1.87
C GLU A 32 7.54 -3.32 -2.46
N LYS A 33 7.89 -2.96 -3.71
CA LYS A 33 9.14 -3.42 -4.34
C LYS A 33 10.37 -3.01 -3.52
N LYS A 34 10.36 -1.79 -2.96
CA LYS A 34 11.46 -1.33 -2.10
C LYS A 34 11.52 -2.12 -0.80
N LEU A 35 10.38 -2.35 -0.13
CA LEU A 35 10.28 -3.13 1.10
C LEU A 35 10.78 -4.57 0.90
N LYS A 36 10.40 -5.23 -0.21
CA LYS A 36 10.94 -6.55 -0.60
C LYS A 36 12.46 -6.51 -0.75
N GLY A 37 13.00 -5.51 -1.44
CA GLY A 37 14.45 -5.33 -1.60
C GLY A 37 15.20 -5.03 -0.29
N LEU A 38 14.49 -4.63 0.77
CA LEU A 38 15.03 -4.43 2.11
C LEU A 38 14.83 -5.65 3.03
N GLY A 39 14.24 -6.75 2.52
CA GLY A 39 14.06 -7.99 3.27
C GLY A 39 12.81 -8.05 4.14
N PHE A 40 11.84 -7.16 3.96
CA PHE A 40 10.55 -7.26 4.65
C PHE A 40 9.70 -8.41 4.11
N VAL A 41 8.87 -8.98 4.97
CA VAL A 41 7.83 -9.94 4.60
C VAL A 41 6.57 -9.16 4.26
N ILE A 42 6.17 -9.17 2.99
CA ILE A 42 4.94 -8.52 2.55
C ILE A 42 3.76 -9.40 2.91
N ILE A 43 2.92 -8.93 3.83
CA ILE A 43 1.75 -9.69 4.33
C ILE A 43 0.52 -9.54 3.42
N GLU A 44 0.53 -8.53 2.55
CA GLU A 44 -0.57 -8.17 1.66
C GLU A 44 0.00 -7.46 0.42
N PRO A 45 -0.45 -7.79 -0.80
CA PRO A 45 -0.14 -7.01 -2.00
C PRO A 45 -0.55 -5.54 -1.86
N ALA A 46 0.21 -4.64 -2.48
CA ALA A 46 -0.10 -3.21 -2.41
C ALA A 46 -1.50 -2.89 -2.96
N GLY A 47 -2.30 -2.19 -2.14
CA GLY A 47 -3.64 -1.73 -2.49
C GLY A 47 -3.67 -0.27 -2.94
N SER A 48 -4.69 0.09 -3.74
CA SER A 48 -4.94 1.48 -4.13
C SER A 48 -6.40 1.85 -3.94
N ALA A 49 -6.65 3.07 -3.47
CA ALA A 49 -7.98 3.68 -3.48
C ALA A 49 -8.06 4.78 -4.56
N ILE A 50 -9.21 4.90 -5.22
CA ILE A 50 -9.41 5.91 -6.26
C ILE A 50 -9.87 7.23 -5.64
N VAL A 51 -9.26 8.34 -6.07
CA VAL A 51 -9.71 9.71 -5.77
C VAL A 51 -10.39 10.33 -7.00
N LEU A 52 -11.38 11.20 -6.77
CA LEU A 52 -12.15 11.89 -7.81
C LEU A 52 -11.37 13.04 -8.50
N GLY A 53 -10.28 13.50 -7.87
CA GLY A 53 -9.39 14.55 -8.39
C GLY A 53 -7.93 14.24 -8.09
N ASN A 54 -7.06 15.25 -8.08
CA ASN A 54 -5.64 15.04 -7.75
C ASN A 54 -5.41 14.68 -6.28
N GLU A 55 -6.26 15.18 -5.38
CA GLU A 55 -6.09 15.02 -3.92
C GLU A 55 -7.36 14.57 -3.18
N GLY A 56 -8.53 14.55 -3.83
CA GLY A 56 -9.77 14.06 -3.22
C GLY A 56 -11.05 14.55 -3.93
N PRO A 57 -12.23 14.20 -3.39
CA PRO A 57 -12.47 13.19 -2.35
C PRO A 57 -12.23 11.76 -2.88
N LEU A 58 -12.29 10.76 -1.99
CA LEU A 58 -12.31 9.35 -2.42
C LEU A 58 -13.56 9.07 -3.26
N GLU A 59 -13.43 8.21 -4.27
CA GLU A 59 -14.60 7.66 -4.96
C GLU A 59 -15.46 6.89 -3.93
N GLY A 60 -16.79 6.98 -4.00
CA GLY A 60 -17.69 6.61 -2.89
C GLY A 60 -17.56 5.18 -2.34
N SER A 61 -16.96 4.24 -3.09
CA SER A 61 -16.68 2.87 -2.62
C SER A 61 -15.25 2.65 -2.13
N ALA A 62 -14.36 3.64 -2.27
CA ALA A 62 -12.94 3.50 -2.03
C ALA A 62 -12.58 3.50 -0.53
N GLU A 63 -13.42 4.05 0.35
CA GLU A 63 -13.29 3.86 1.81
C GLU A 63 -13.41 2.39 2.20
N GLY A 64 -14.32 1.65 1.56
CA GLY A 64 -14.47 0.21 1.76
C GLY A 64 -13.20 -0.57 1.39
N THR A 65 -12.42 -0.07 0.43
CA THR A 65 -11.13 -0.65 0.07
C THR A 65 -10.12 -0.51 1.20
N PHE A 66 -10.01 0.67 1.81
CA PHE A 66 -9.13 0.86 2.96
C PHE A 66 -9.57 0.07 4.19
N LYS A 67 -10.88 -0.05 4.42
CA LYS A 67 -11.41 -0.88 5.50
C LYS A 67 -11.02 -2.36 5.31
N GLN A 68 -11.20 -2.90 4.10
CA GLN A 68 -10.79 -4.27 3.77
C GLN A 68 -9.28 -4.49 3.87
N ILE A 69 -8.47 -3.49 3.49
CA ILE A 69 -7.01 -3.53 3.72
C ILE A 69 -6.73 -3.61 5.22
N GLY A 70 -7.35 -2.74 6.04
CA GLY A 70 -7.18 -2.75 7.49
C GLY A 70 -7.59 -4.08 8.14
N GLU A 71 -8.73 -4.64 7.75
CA GLU A 71 -9.22 -5.93 8.26
C GLU A 71 -8.27 -7.08 7.91
N ARG A 72 -7.77 -7.13 6.67
CA ARG A 72 -6.80 -8.16 6.26
C ARG A 72 -5.46 -8.02 6.99
N LEU A 73 -4.96 -6.80 7.17
CA LEU A 73 -3.77 -6.55 7.98
C LEU A 73 -3.95 -7.03 9.42
N ALA A 74 -5.08 -6.72 10.05
CA ALA A 74 -5.40 -7.17 11.40
C ALA A 74 -5.47 -8.70 11.52
N SER A 75 -5.98 -9.39 10.49
CA SER A 75 -6.05 -10.86 10.47
C SER A 75 -4.71 -11.57 10.28
N THR A 76 -3.68 -10.83 9.82
CA THR A 76 -2.36 -11.39 9.48
C THR A 76 -1.30 -11.06 10.53
N MET A 77 -1.62 -10.25 11.54
CA MET A 77 -0.74 -9.92 12.66
C MET A 77 -0.72 -11.03 13.69
#